data_AF-A0A7C6RQP5-F1
#
_entry.id   AF-A0A7C6RQP5-F1
#
_cell.length_a   1.000
_cell.length_b   1.000
_cell.length_c   1.000
_cell.angle_alpha   90.00
_cell.angle_beta   90.00
_cell.angle_gamma   90.00
#
_symmetry.space_group_name_H-M   'P 1'
#
loop_
_entity.id
_entity.type
_entity.pdbx_description
1 polymer ?
#
loop_
_entity_poly.entity_id
_entity_poly.type
_entity_poly.pdbx_seq_one_letter_code
_entity_poly.pdbx_strand_id
1 'polypeptide(L)'
;TIPEVTQEQLDFANDITTTLITDKDSTKINVVSAPCGFGKSVLIRSYLKANIFHNSFGGKYKGDGFVIVTDMLDRFLDYENDTGLEGYYYQMRHDKNENFQRQVIEQQEYPILLMTTQKYFMLNNSERSFIFKWNYGRRNTIIFDEKPLFYTINEIDKKFINDIDNEIDKILETDDKRFLNDEIKYLRDYLENEKGRLSNNSTENVYCYWKGIRENIGTDDKRFIELTDKYLSQESKNKIKVIKDILENGAVFVNKKTKSATDSRKIFFTVTDNKPEFYLDKDKAKIWVFDATADVDVEYQKDYINMIKIKYSKKFKVNIKNIDISTSKNNMRETNNIQILNKYLTKDFDKENALVVSYKEHINKLGYKFKHRDYFGGMKGTNKYRECTQMAHIGLNRFSDIGYLQIYLALYPEVYQHIQDKLDCSKSILNKLLEMEYGNFTNKRMYRLMYSKLLVDVEQNIFRTKLRNYNNKDRVYIYLFYNSNTYAELNNSLVKRLSINEITSDVPPEILKHKILSRDNEKPSVAQRIVSWFSENEGYGEIKTGDLLKQIGITNNQLCSARRDNISLKNLMDSKKTKRGIYKV
;
A
#
# COMPACT_ATOMS: atom_id res chain seq x y z
N THR A 1 30.03 8.95 15.30
CA THR A 1 29.39 10.20 15.80
C THR A 1 28.01 9.83 16.30
N ILE A 2 27.75 10.01 17.61
CA ILE A 2 26.40 9.84 18.15
C ILE A 2 25.53 10.91 17.48
N PRO A 3 24.46 10.56 16.76
CA PRO A 3 23.58 11.56 16.19
C PRO A 3 23.05 12.45 17.31
N GLU A 4 23.12 13.79 17.15
CA GLU A 4 22.56 14.73 18.12
C GLU A 4 21.09 14.36 18.39
N VAL A 5 20.79 13.82 19.57
CA VAL A 5 19.41 13.54 19.96
C VAL A 5 18.81 14.83 20.47
N THR A 6 17.65 15.22 19.93
CA THR A 6 16.98 16.45 20.34
C THR A 6 16.15 16.24 21.61
N GLN A 7 15.88 17.33 22.35
CA GLN A 7 15.05 17.27 23.55
C GLN A 7 13.64 16.71 23.24
N GLU A 8 13.03 17.07 22.11
CA GLU A 8 11.73 16.52 21.70
C GLU A 8 11.76 15.00 21.52
N GLN A 9 12.88 14.44 21.01
CA GLN A 9 13.03 12.99 20.88
C GLN A 9 13.22 12.31 22.23
N LEU A 10 13.91 12.96 23.18
CA LEU A 10 14.06 12.47 24.55
C LEU A 10 12.72 12.50 25.29
N ASP A 11 11.97 13.59 25.18
CA ASP A 11 10.64 13.74 25.80
C ASP A 11 9.66 12.71 25.23
N PHE A 12 9.64 12.54 23.90
CA PHE A 12 8.91 11.46 23.23
C PHE A 12 9.30 10.09 23.79
N ALA A 13 10.60 9.83 23.93
CA ALA A 13 11.07 8.55 24.41
C ALA A 13 10.61 8.28 25.85
N ASN A 14 10.76 9.26 26.73
CA ASN A 14 10.35 9.17 28.13
C ASN A 14 8.85 8.94 28.27
N ASP A 15 8.02 9.70 27.56
CA ASP A 15 6.56 9.56 27.60
C ASP A 15 6.11 8.18 27.14
N ILE A 16 6.62 7.72 25.99
CA ILE A 16 6.22 6.42 25.43
C ILE A 16 6.73 5.29 26.30
N THR A 17 7.99 5.31 26.74
CA THR A 17 8.54 4.27 27.62
C THR A 17 7.80 4.20 28.94
N THR A 18 7.48 5.35 29.55
CA THR A 18 6.66 5.39 30.78
C THR A 18 5.31 4.71 30.55
N THR A 19 4.63 5.05 29.45
CA THR A 19 3.33 4.46 29.12
C THR A 19 3.45 2.96 28.83
N LEU A 20 4.52 2.51 28.17
CA LEU A 20 4.81 1.10 27.88
C LEU A 20 4.99 0.27 29.17
N ILE A 21 5.58 0.89 30.20
CA ILE A 21 5.78 0.28 31.51
C ILE A 21 4.47 0.26 32.30
N THR A 22 3.71 1.36 32.31
CA THR A 22 2.55 1.53 33.20
C THR A 22 1.24 0.97 32.65
N ASP A 23 1.01 1.03 31.34
CA ASP A 23 -0.24 0.55 30.73
C ASP A 23 -0.16 -0.96 30.47
N LYS A 24 -0.90 -1.71 31.27
CA LYS A 24 -1.07 -3.16 31.16
C LYS A 24 -2.47 -3.58 30.69
N ASP A 25 -3.31 -2.63 30.27
CA ASP A 25 -4.68 -2.90 29.85
C ASP A 25 -4.71 -3.70 28.54
N SER A 26 -4.94 -5.01 28.61
CA SER A 26 -5.01 -5.89 27.44
C SER A 26 -6.34 -5.81 26.67
N THR A 27 -7.28 -4.94 27.06
CA THR A 27 -8.57 -4.77 26.36
C THR A 27 -8.43 -4.03 25.03
N LYS A 28 -7.37 -3.22 24.90
CA LYS A 28 -7.10 -2.39 23.72
C LYS A 28 -5.67 -2.48 23.24
N ILE A 29 -5.52 -2.32 21.93
CA ILE A 29 -4.23 -2.14 21.26
C ILE A 29 -3.83 -0.67 21.37
N ASN A 30 -2.66 -0.40 21.93
CA ASN A 30 -2.11 0.95 21.95
C ASN A 30 -1.35 1.24 20.66
N VAL A 31 -1.63 2.38 20.04
CA VAL A 31 -1.02 2.75 18.76
C VAL A 31 -0.28 4.07 18.90
N VAL A 32 1.02 4.04 18.60
CA VAL A 32 1.92 5.18 18.67
C VAL A 32 2.12 5.74 17.25
N SER A 33 1.36 6.78 16.92
CA SER A 33 1.40 7.43 15.60
C SER A 33 2.45 8.54 15.47
N ALA A 34 3.64 8.31 16.01
CA ALA A 34 4.71 9.31 15.92
C ALA A 34 5.25 9.40 14.48
N PRO A 35 5.57 10.61 13.97
CA PRO A 35 5.98 10.80 12.57
C PRO A 35 7.17 9.95 12.14
N CYS A 36 7.29 9.70 10.84
CA CYS A 36 8.47 9.03 10.28
C CYS A 36 9.76 9.77 10.66
N GLY A 37 10.80 9.02 11.05
CA GLY A 37 12.09 9.60 11.44
C GLY A 37 12.20 10.04 12.90
N PHE A 38 11.13 9.96 13.72
CA PHE A 38 11.20 10.28 15.16
C PHE A 38 12.02 9.28 16.00
N GLY A 39 12.44 8.15 15.43
CA GLY A 39 13.27 7.17 16.13
C GLY A 39 12.50 6.03 16.80
N LYS A 40 11.27 5.70 16.36
CA LYS A 40 10.45 4.61 16.93
C LYS A 40 11.20 3.28 17.05
N SER A 41 11.84 2.81 15.99
CA SER A 41 12.60 1.55 16.02
C SER A 41 13.82 1.63 16.95
N VAL A 42 14.47 2.80 17.04
CA VAL A 42 15.57 3.04 17.99
C VAL A 42 15.06 3.01 19.43
N LEU A 43 13.89 3.59 19.70
CA LEU A 43 13.23 3.53 21.00
C LEU A 43 12.91 2.09 21.40
N ILE A 44 12.30 1.30 20.51
CA ILE A 44 11.98 -0.12 20.79
C ILE A 44 13.26 -0.86 21.20
N ARG A 45 14.35 -0.75 20.41
CA ARG A 45 15.62 -1.42 20.71
C ARG A 45 16.26 -0.92 22.01
N SER A 46 16.29 0.38 22.22
CA SER A 46 16.85 0.97 23.45
C SER A 46 16.09 0.54 24.69
N TYR A 47 14.75 0.46 24.60
CA TYR A 47 13.90 -0.04 25.67
C TYR A 47 14.16 -1.51 25.99
N LEU A 48 14.26 -2.37 24.96
CA LEU A 48 14.60 -3.78 25.15
C LEU A 48 15.96 -3.96 25.83
N LYS A 49 16.99 -3.21 25.38
CA LYS A 49 18.32 -3.25 26.00
C LYS A 49 18.30 -2.82 27.46
N ALA A 50 17.64 -1.72 27.77
CA ALA A 50 17.49 -1.25 29.14
C ALA A 50 16.78 -2.31 29.99
N ASN A 51 15.74 -2.93 29.45
CA ASN A 51 15.01 -3.99 30.14
C ASN A 51 15.89 -5.23 30.41
N ILE A 52 16.68 -5.69 29.43
CA ILE A 52 17.66 -6.77 29.64
C ILE A 52 18.68 -6.37 30.71
N PHE A 53 19.31 -5.21 30.57
CA PHE A 53 20.35 -4.73 31.48
C PHE A 53 19.88 -4.64 32.93
N HIS A 54 18.69 -4.10 33.17
CA HIS A 54 18.16 -3.92 34.53
C HIS A 54 17.61 -5.21 35.16
N ASN A 55 17.34 -6.25 34.37
CA ASN A 55 16.72 -7.50 34.87
C ASN A 55 17.63 -8.72 34.74
N SER A 56 18.86 -8.56 34.25
CA SER A 56 19.87 -9.63 34.17
C SER A 56 20.80 -9.58 35.38
N PHE A 57 20.58 -10.47 36.35
CA PHE A 57 21.41 -10.60 37.54
C PHE A 57 22.05 -11.98 37.60
N GLY A 58 23.38 -12.05 37.77
CA GLY A 58 24.12 -13.32 37.86
C GLY A 58 24.03 -14.19 36.59
N GLY A 59 23.93 -13.56 35.41
CA GLY A 59 23.81 -14.26 34.13
C GLY A 59 22.41 -14.81 33.82
N LYS A 60 21.40 -14.51 34.64
CA LYS A 60 20.01 -14.92 34.41
C LYS A 60 19.09 -13.71 34.31
N TYR A 61 18.31 -13.66 33.24
CA TYR A 61 17.26 -12.66 33.04
C TYR A 61 16.00 -13.04 33.83
N LYS A 62 15.42 -12.08 34.55
CA LYS A 62 14.21 -12.26 35.39
C LYS A 62 13.08 -11.27 35.07
N GLY A 63 13.18 -10.58 33.92
CA GLY A 63 12.19 -9.57 33.52
C GLY A 63 11.06 -10.10 32.64
N ASP A 64 10.22 -9.17 32.20
CA ASP A 64 9.12 -9.39 31.25
C ASP A 64 9.64 -9.68 29.83
N GLY A 65 9.22 -10.79 29.21
CA GLY A 65 9.58 -11.08 27.83
C GLY A 65 8.77 -10.31 26.78
N PHE A 66 9.26 -10.29 25.54
CA PHE A 66 8.69 -9.50 24.44
C PHE A 66 8.52 -10.31 23.16
N VAL A 67 7.41 -10.09 22.44
CA VAL A 67 7.26 -10.52 21.05
C VAL A 67 7.35 -9.29 20.16
N ILE A 68 8.35 -9.23 19.29
CA ILE A 68 8.51 -8.17 18.30
C ILE A 68 8.11 -8.70 16.94
N VAL A 69 7.13 -8.04 16.35
CA VAL A 69 6.55 -8.40 15.06
C VAL A 69 6.87 -7.31 14.04
N THR A 70 7.41 -7.70 12.88
CA THR A 70 7.77 -6.74 11.82
C THR A 70 7.53 -7.32 10.43
N ASP A 71 7.35 -6.45 9.43
CA ASP A 71 7.12 -6.88 8.05
C ASP A 71 8.40 -7.33 7.31
N MET A 72 9.60 -7.02 7.83
CA MET A 72 10.85 -7.24 7.10
C MET A 72 11.88 -8.04 7.90
N LEU A 73 12.33 -9.14 7.29
CA LEU A 73 13.43 -9.95 7.83
C LEU A 73 14.72 -9.14 7.96
N ASP A 74 15.00 -8.24 7.02
CA ASP A 74 16.21 -7.40 7.07
C ASP A 74 16.25 -6.49 8.30
N ARG A 75 15.10 -6.14 8.89
CA ARG A 75 15.08 -5.39 10.16
C ARG A 75 15.61 -6.23 11.31
N PHE A 76 15.64 -7.56 11.21
CA PHE A 76 16.27 -8.42 12.22
C PHE A 76 17.79 -8.23 12.26
N LEU A 77 18.43 -7.89 11.14
CA LEU A 77 19.86 -7.57 11.11
C LEU A 77 20.17 -6.35 11.99
N ASP A 78 19.25 -5.39 12.10
CA ASP A 78 19.43 -4.25 13.01
C ASP A 78 19.49 -4.70 14.48
N TYR A 79 18.82 -5.80 14.85
CA TYR A 79 18.87 -6.37 16.20
C TYR A 79 20.12 -7.25 16.39
N GLU A 80 20.54 -7.99 15.36
CA GLU A 80 21.78 -8.79 15.38
C GLU A 80 23.03 -7.90 15.56
N ASN A 81 23.04 -6.71 14.95
CA ASN A 81 24.15 -5.78 15.04
C ASN A 81 24.10 -4.88 16.29
N ASP A 82 23.06 -4.99 17.14
CA ASP A 82 22.85 -4.10 18.27
C ASP A 82 23.46 -4.67 19.56
N THR A 83 24.59 -4.11 19.98
CA THR A 83 25.28 -4.54 21.22
C THR A 83 24.38 -4.45 22.45
N GLY A 84 24.30 -5.54 23.23
CA GLY A 84 23.50 -5.66 24.46
C GLY A 84 22.22 -6.50 24.34
N LEU A 85 21.89 -7.05 23.16
CA LEU A 85 20.78 -8.01 22.98
C LEU A 85 21.27 -9.43 22.65
N GLU A 86 22.57 -9.63 22.49
CA GLU A 86 23.15 -10.92 22.10
C GLU A 86 22.78 -12.01 23.10
N GLY A 87 22.26 -13.14 22.60
CA GLY A 87 21.84 -14.28 23.41
C GLY A 87 20.49 -14.13 24.11
N TYR A 88 19.76 -13.01 23.92
CA TYR A 88 18.45 -12.80 24.55
C TYR A 88 17.25 -12.86 23.58
N TYR A 89 17.49 -13.04 22.28
CA TYR A 89 16.43 -13.14 21.28
C TYR A 89 16.48 -14.43 20.46
N TYR A 90 15.32 -14.90 20.03
CA TYR A 90 15.16 -15.94 19.02
C TYR A 90 14.50 -15.35 17.78
N GLN A 91 15.01 -15.67 16.60
CA GLN A 91 14.41 -15.25 15.33
C GLN A 91 13.62 -16.41 14.72
N MET A 92 12.30 -16.27 14.70
CA MET A 92 11.41 -17.25 14.10
C MET A 92 11.35 -17.05 12.57
N ARG A 93 12.19 -17.75 11.80
CA ARG A 93 12.27 -17.61 10.34
C ARG A 93 11.18 -18.41 9.63
N HIS A 94 10.66 -17.89 8.52
CA HIS A 94 9.76 -18.63 7.63
C HIS A 94 10.61 -19.31 6.56
N ASP A 95 11.30 -20.39 6.92
CA ASP A 95 12.02 -21.21 5.94
C ASP A 95 11.24 -22.49 5.65
N LYS A 96 11.09 -22.85 4.37
CA LYS A 96 10.27 -24.00 3.94
C LYS A 96 10.83 -25.34 4.43
N ASN A 97 12.10 -25.36 4.83
CA ASN A 97 12.83 -26.56 5.24
C ASN A 97 13.02 -26.68 6.76
N GLU A 98 12.65 -25.67 7.55
CA GLU A 98 12.79 -25.72 9.01
C GLU A 98 11.52 -26.27 9.65
N ASN A 99 11.69 -27.25 10.55
CA ASN A 99 10.57 -27.82 11.29
C ASN A 99 9.98 -26.75 12.23
N PHE A 100 8.78 -26.28 11.90
CA PHE A 100 8.08 -25.27 12.68
C PHE A 100 7.89 -25.69 14.15
N GLN A 101 7.63 -26.97 14.44
CA GLN A 101 7.50 -27.46 15.81
C GLN A 101 8.81 -27.32 16.59
N ARG A 102 9.96 -27.51 15.92
CA ARG A 102 11.28 -27.31 16.52
C ARG A 102 11.48 -25.84 16.88
N GLN A 103 11.13 -24.90 15.99
CA GLN A 103 11.23 -23.47 16.29
C GLN A 103 10.33 -23.06 17.46
N VAL A 104 9.13 -23.65 17.58
CA VAL A 104 8.21 -23.40 18.71
C VAL A 104 8.79 -23.84 20.06
N ILE A 105 9.67 -24.85 20.06
CA ILE A 105 10.36 -25.33 21.26
C ILE A 105 11.61 -24.48 21.54
N GLU A 106 12.50 -24.32 20.56
CA GLU A 106 13.77 -23.61 20.73
C GLU A 106 13.59 -22.16 21.18
N GLN A 107 12.57 -21.48 20.66
CA GLN A 107 12.26 -20.11 21.04
C GLN A 107 12.02 -19.95 22.55
N GLN A 108 11.62 -21.00 23.26
CA GLN A 108 11.33 -20.91 24.70
C GLN A 108 12.58 -20.58 25.52
N GLU A 109 13.79 -20.77 25.01
CA GLU A 109 15.01 -20.39 25.74
C GLU A 109 15.21 -18.88 25.85
N TYR A 110 14.53 -18.09 25.02
CA TYR A 110 14.84 -16.68 24.81
C TYR A 110 13.71 -15.76 25.32
N PRO A 111 13.99 -14.71 26.11
CA PRO A 111 12.94 -13.80 26.57
C PRO A 111 12.35 -12.93 25.44
N ILE A 112 13.10 -12.68 24.36
CA ILE A 112 12.65 -11.90 23.21
C ILE A 112 12.41 -12.82 22.01
N LEU A 113 11.23 -12.74 21.40
CA LEU A 113 10.90 -13.43 20.16
C LEU A 113 10.77 -12.43 19.03
N LEU A 114 11.52 -12.60 17.95
CA LEU A 114 11.42 -11.83 16.72
C LEU A 114 10.70 -12.66 15.66
N MET A 115 9.64 -12.12 15.06
CA MET A 115 8.90 -12.82 14.01
C MET A 115 8.26 -11.88 12.99
N THR A 116 7.87 -12.41 11.84
CA THR A 116 7.21 -11.61 10.82
C THR A 116 5.72 -11.43 11.10
N THR A 117 5.13 -10.33 10.62
CA THR A 117 3.67 -10.12 10.68
C THR A 117 2.91 -11.29 10.06
N GLN A 118 3.33 -11.75 8.88
CA GLN A 118 2.71 -12.92 8.23
C GLN A 118 2.74 -14.16 9.13
N LYS A 119 3.90 -14.47 9.72
CA LYS A 119 4.03 -15.64 10.59
C LYS A 119 3.14 -15.53 11.84
N TYR A 120 3.02 -14.35 12.44
CA TYR A 120 2.17 -14.14 13.62
C TYR A 120 0.69 -14.48 13.34
N PHE A 121 0.16 -14.06 12.19
CA PHE A 121 -1.23 -14.32 11.82
C PHE A 121 -1.46 -15.72 11.25
N MET A 122 -0.41 -16.45 10.88
CA MET A 122 -0.51 -17.87 10.49
C MET A 122 -0.58 -18.84 11.68
N LEU A 123 -0.20 -18.40 12.89
CA LEU A 123 -0.22 -19.25 14.08
C LEU A 123 -1.65 -19.67 14.44
N ASN A 124 -1.85 -20.95 14.71
CA ASN A 124 -3.09 -21.42 15.34
C ASN A 124 -3.10 -21.08 16.85
N ASN A 125 -4.23 -21.32 17.52
CA ASN A 125 -4.41 -20.95 18.93
C ASN A 125 -3.44 -21.67 19.89
N SER A 126 -3.08 -22.92 19.58
CA SER A 126 -2.12 -23.69 20.36
C SER A 126 -0.72 -23.10 20.21
N GLU A 127 -0.28 -22.91 18.96
CA GLU A 127 1.02 -22.35 18.61
C GLU A 127 1.21 -20.95 19.20
N ARG A 128 0.18 -20.10 19.11
CA ARG A 128 0.23 -18.76 19.67
C ARG A 128 0.35 -18.76 21.20
N SER A 129 -0.21 -19.77 21.87
CA SER A 129 -0.05 -19.91 23.32
C SER A 129 1.40 -20.20 23.73
N PHE A 130 2.22 -20.80 22.85
CA PHE A 130 3.64 -21.05 23.11
C PHE A 130 4.50 -19.78 22.97
N ILE A 131 4.16 -18.85 22.08
CA ILE A 131 4.94 -17.63 21.90
C ILE A 131 4.78 -16.64 23.06
N PHE A 132 3.75 -16.79 23.91
CA PHE A 132 3.57 -15.99 25.12
C PHE A 132 4.39 -16.49 26.33
N LYS A 133 5.17 -17.55 26.15
CA LYS A 133 5.95 -18.17 27.23
C LYS A 133 7.39 -18.41 26.80
N TRP A 134 8.28 -18.34 27.78
CA TRP A 134 9.68 -18.77 27.67
C TRP A 134 10.06 -19.49 28.99
N ASN A 135 11.18 -20.18 29.03
CA ASN A 135 11.53 -21.15 30.07
C ASN A 135 11.57 -20.56 31.48
N TYR A 136 11.80 -19.26 31.60
CA TYR A 136 11.93 -18.59 32.88
C TYR A 136 10.90 -17.46 33.09
N GLY A 137 9.86 -17.36 32.24
CA GLY A 137 8.84 -16.33 32.40
C GLY A 137 7.78 -16.27 31.30
N ARG A 138 7.07 -15.13 31.23
CA ARG A 138 6.05 -14.85 30.20
C ARG A 138 6.51 -13.74 29.29
N ARG A 139 6.05 -13.79 28.03
CA ARG A 139 6.12 -12.66 27.10
C ARG A 139 4.79 -11.93 27.14
N ASN A 140 4.70 -10.92 27.99
CA ASN A 140 3.46 -10.20 28.29
C ASN A 140 3.29 -8.92 27.46
N THR A 141 4.22 -8.65 26.52
CA THR A 141 4.18 -7.46 25.66
C THR A 141 4.45 -7.85 24.21
N ILE A 142 3.56 -7.45 23.31
CA ILE A 142 3.72 -7.62 21.85
C ILE A 142 3.89 -6.23 21.23
N ILE A 143 4.90 -6.07 20.39
CA ILE A 143 5.17 -4.82 19.68
C ILE A 143 5.17 -5.10 18.19
N PHE A 144 4.22 -4.51 17.47
CA PHE A 144 4.22 -4.45 16.01
C PHE A 144 5.00 -3.19 15.56
N ASP A 145 6.10 -3.41 14.86
CA ASP A 145 6.85 -2.36 14.16
C ASP A 145 6.32 -2.30 12.72
N GLU A 146 5.46 -1.31 12.46
CA GLU A 146 4.50 -1.18 11.33
C GLU A 146 3.10 -1.78 11.61
N LYS A 147 2.17 -1.55 10.66
CA LYS A 147 0.75 -1.92 10.78
C LYS A 147 0.55 -3.44 10.81
N PRO A 148 -0.22 -3.99 11.77
CA PRO A 148 -0.59 -5.41 11.77
C PRO A 148 -1.65 -5.75 10.70
N LEU A 149 -1.85 -7.04 10.42
CA LEU A 149 -2.95 -7.49 9.57
C LEU A 149 -4.26 -7.48 10.35
N PHE A 150 -5.06 -6.41 10.22
CA PHE A 150 -6.37 -6.32 10.87
C PHE A 150 -7.41 -7.29 10.31
N TYR A 151 -7.22 -7.78 9.10
CA TYR A 151 -8.10 -8.73 8.45
C TYR A 151 -7.32 -9.55 7.43
N THR A 152 -7.88 -10.70 7.08
CA THR A 152 -7.36 -11.60 6.06
C THR A 152 -8.32 -11.60 4.87
N ILE A 153 -7.78 -11.43 3.66
CA ILE A 153 -8.53 -11.55 2.41
C ILE A 153 -8.05 -12.81 1.72
N ASN A 154 -8.96 -13.75 1.45
CA ASN A 154 -8.65 -14.94 0.68
C ASN A 154 -9.27 -14.82 -0.71
N GLU A 155 -8.45 -14.76 -1.76
CA GLU A 155 -8.92 -14.82 -3.14
C GLU A 155 -8.78 -16.25 -3.68
N ILE A 156 -9.91 -16.89 -3.97
CA ILE A 156 -9.98 -18.22 -4.56
C ILE A 156 -10.05 -18.08 -6.08
N ASP A 157 -8.88 -18.03 -6.70
CA ASP A 157 -8.68 -18.02 -8.15
C ASP A 157 -8.09 -19.36 -8.65
N LYS A 158 -7.68 -19.42 -9.93
CA LYS A 158 -7.06 -20.64 -10.48
C LYS A 158 -5.74 -20.97 -9.80
N LYS A 159 -4.94 -19.96 -9.44
CA LYS A 159 -3.65 -20.15 -8.78
C LYS A 159 -3.85 -20.74 -7.39
N PHE A 160 -4.87 -20.30 -6.66
CA PHE A 160 -5.18 -20.80 -5.32
C PHE A 160 -5.33 -22.32 -5.28
N ILE A 161 -6.05 -22.91 -6.25
CA ILE A 161 -6.23 -24.36 -6.36
C ILE A 161 -4.98 -25.05 -6.91
N ASN A 162 -4.33 -24.45 -7.92
CA ASN A 162 -3.09 -25.01 -8.48
C ASN A 162 -1.96 -25.11 -7.45
N ASP A 163 -1.89 -24.21 -6.47
CA ASP A 163 -0.88 -24.31 -5.41
C ASP A 163 -1.05 -25.58 -4.57
N ILE A 164 -2.29 -26.03 -4.32
CA ILE A 164 -2.59 -27.28 -3.62
C ILE A 164 -2.25 -28.48 -4.51
N ASP A 165 -2.68 -28.41 -5.78
CA ASP A 165 -2.43 -29.44 -6.80
C ASP A 165 -0.93 -29.73 -6.96
N ASN A 166 -0.12 -28.67 -7.10
CA ASN A 166 1.34 -28.76 -7.20
C ASN A 166 2.01 -29.38 -5.96
N GLU A 167 1.37 -29.34 -4.79
CA GLU A 167 1.88 -29.98 -3.59
C GLU A 167 1.52 -31.47 -3.56
N ILE A 168 0.30 -31.83 -3.97
CA ILE A 168 -0.13 -33.22 -4.15
C ILE A 168 0.74 -33.92 -5.20
N ASP A 169 1.09 -33.25 -6.28
CA ASP A 169 1.95 -33.80 -7.34
C ASP A 169 3.32 -34.28 -6.85
N LYS A 170 3.83 -33.70 -5.76
CA LYS A 170 5.12 -34.08 -5.14
C LYS A 170 5.03 -35.35 -4.30
N ILE A 171 3.83 -35.81 -3.98
CA ILE A 171 3.62 -37.07 -3.26
C ILE A 171 4.03 -38.23 -4.17
N LEU A 172 4.63 -39.26 -3.57
CA LEU A 172 4.95 -40.50 -4.28
C LEU A 172 3.67 -41.15 -4.83
N GLU A 173 3.78 -41.80 -5.98
CA GLU A 173 2.64 -42.40 -6.67
C GLU A 173 2.02 -43.52 -5.82
N THR A 174 0.81 -43.28 -5.32
CA THR A 174 0.08 -44.12 -4.36
C THR A 174 -1.43 -44.00 -4.59
N ASP A 175 -2.23 -44.92 -4.05
CA ASP A 175 -3.69 -44.80 -4.08
C ASP A 175 -4.19 -43.56 -3.31
N ASP A 176 -3.47 -43.15 -2.26
CA ASP A 176 -3.74 -41.90 -1.53
C ASP A 176 -3.59 -40.68 -2.46
N LYS A 177 -2.51 -40.62 -3.25
CA LYS A 177 -2.29 -39.54 -4.22
C LYS A 177 -3.36 -39.53 -5.31
N ARG A 178 -3.71 -40.70 -5.86
CA ARG A 178 -4.78 -40.82 -6.87
C ARG A 178 -6.10 -40.27 -6.34
N PHE A 179 -6.48 -40.68 -5.12
CA PHE A 179 -7.67 -40.17 -4.45
C PHE A 179 -7.61 -38.64 -4.26
N LEU A 180 -6.49 -38.09 -3.77
CA LEU A 180 -6.33 -36.64 -3.59
C LEU A 180 -6.45 -35.86 -4.91
N ASN A 181 -5.88 -36.37 -6.00
CA ASN A 181 -5.97 -35.78 -7.34
C ASN A 181 -7.41 -35.77 -7.86
N ASP A 182 -8.14 -36.87 -7.69
CA ASP A 182 -9.53 -36.96 -8.12
C ASP A 182 -10.43 -35.98 -7.37
N GLU A 183 -10.24 -35.84 -6.05
CA GLU A 183 -11.01 -34.92 -5.20
C GLU A 183 -10.72 -33.44 -5.54
N ILE A 184 -9.45 -33.07 -5.75
CA ILE A 184 -9.09 -31.70 -6.16
C ILE A 184 -9.61 -31.37 -7.56
N LYS A 185 -9.56 -32.32 -8.49
CA LYS A 185 -10.13 -32.15 -9.83
C LYS A 185 -11.64 -31.94 -9.76
N TYR A 186 -12.34 -32.77 -8.99
CA TYR A 186 -13.78 -32.65 -8.78
C TYR A 186 -14.17 -31.28 -8.19
N LEU A 187 -13.41 -30.81 -7.20
CA LEU A 187 -13.60 -29.49 -6.60
C LEU A 187 -13.35 -28.34 -7.59
N ARG A 188 -12.27 -28.44 -8.38
CA ARG A 188 -11.93 -27.45 -9.42
C ARG A 188 -13.04 -27.32 -10.44
N ASP A 189 -13.51 -28.45 -10.96
CA ASP A 189 -14.57 -28.51 -11.98
C ASP A 189 -15.87 -27.92 -11.42
N TYR A 190 -16.22 -28.24 -10.17
CA TYR A 190 -17.37 -27.64 -9.49
C TYR A 190 -17.28 -26.11 -9.40
N LEU A 191 -16.16 -25.58 -8.90
CA LEU A 191 -15.99 -24.14 -8.73
C LEU A 191 -15.95 -23.40 -10.07
N GLU A 192 -15.32 -23.96 -11.11
CA GLU A 192 -15.32 -23.35 -12.45
C GLU A 192 -16.71 -23.36 -13.09
N ASN A 193 -17.49 -24.43 -12.89
CA ASN A 193 -18.89 -24.48 -13.33
C ASN A 193 -19.74 -23.40 -12.64
N GLU A 194 -19.57 -23.21 -11.34
CA GLU A 194 -20.28 -22.14 -10.59
C GLU A 194 -19.85 -20.74 -11.06
N LYS A 195 -18.55 -20.50 -11.28
CA LYS A 195 -18.09 -19.23 -11.89
C LYS A 195 -18.68 -19.03 -13.28
N GLY A 196 -18.84 -20.10 -14.07
CA GLY A 196 -19.50 -20.10 -15.37
C GLY A 196 -20.96 -19.65 -15.25
N ARG A 197 -21.73 -20.32 -14.40
CA ARG A 197 -23.14 -20.03 -14.11
C ARG A 197 -23.35 -18.60 -13.62
N LEU A 198 -22.57 -18.15 -12.64
CA LEU A 198 -22.69 -16.78 -12.10
C LEU A 198 -22.32 -15.71 -13.13
N SER A 199 -21.38 -16.03 -14.04
CA SER A 199 -21.00 -15.10 -15.10
C SER A 199 -22.07 -14.96 -16.20
N ASN A 200 -22.91 -15.98 -16.41
CA ASN A 200 -24.04 -15.98 -17.36
C ASN A 200 -23.72 -15.42 -18.76
N ASN A 201 -22.49 -15.60 -19.25
CA ASN A 201 -22.00 -14.97 -20.49
C ASN A 201 -22.18 -13.44 -20.55
N SER A 202 -22.33 -12.78 -19.41
CA SER A 202 -22.50 -11.34 -19.31
C SER A 202 -21.32 -10.62 -19.98
N THR A 203 -21.66 -9.60 -20.77
CA THR A 203 -20.72 -8.65 -21.37
C THR A 203 -20.22 -7.62 -20.34
N GLU A 204 -20.88 -7.52 -19.19
CA GLU A 204 -20.58 -6.58 -18.12
C GLU A 204 -19.78 -7.22 -16.98
N ASN A 205 -19.30 -6.39 -16.06
CA ASN A 205 -18.73 -6.86 -14.81
C ASN A 205 -19.85 -7.40 -13.92
N VAL A 206 -19.61 -8.52 -13.25
CA VAL A 206 -20.55 -9.13 -12.30
C VAL A 206 -19.92 -9.17 -10.93
N TYR A 207 -20.67 -8.66 -9.95
CA TYR A 207 -20.35 -8.73 -8.53
C TYR A 207 -21.59 -9.25 -7.82
N CYS A 208 -21.50 -10.34 -7.06
CA CYS A 208 -22.61 -10.85 -6.27
C CYS A 208 -22.08 -11.67 -5.10
N TYR A 209 -22.93 -11.93 -4.11
CA TYR A 209 -22.64 -12.94 -3.12
C TYR A 209 -23.11 -14.30 -3.64
N TRP A 210 -22.25 -15.31 -3.48
CA TRP A 210 -22.53 -16.68 -3.83
C TRP A 210 -22.51 -17.52 -2.56
N LYS A 211 -23.48 -18.43 -2.44
CA LYS A 211 -23.48 -19.47 -1.42
C LYS A 211 -23.54 -20.82 -2.12
N GLY A 212 -22.67 -21.75 -1.71
CA GLY A 212 -22.64 -23.09 -2.25
C GLY A 212 -23.98 -23.80 -2.07
N ILE A 213 -24.34 -24.62 -3.05
CA ILE A 213 -25.50 -25.52 -2.95
C ILE A 213 -25.13 -26.79 -2.15
N ARG A 214 -23.82 -27.02 -1.97
CA ARG A 214 -23.26 -28.13 -1.20
C ARG A 214 -22.27 -27.60 -0.17
N GLU A 215 -22.10 -28.36 0.90
CA GLU A 215 -21.14 -28.09 1.97
C GLU A 215 -19.88 -28.98 1.86
N ASN A 216 -19.97 -30.12 1.16
CA ASN A 216 -18.86 -31.05 1.02
C ASN A 216 -17.82 -30.57 -0.01
N ILE A 217 -16.54 -30.81 0.29
CA ILE A 217 -15.41 -30.55 -0.60
C ILE A 217 -15.48 -31.51 -1.80
N GLY A 218 -15.65 -32.81 -1.53
CA GLY A 218 -15.69 -33.85 -2.54
C GLY A 218 -16.56 -35.03 -2.16
N THR A 219 -16.10 -36.25 -2.47
CA THR A 219 -16.88 -37.49 -2.31
C THR A 219 -16.72 -38.12 -0.93
N ASP A 220 -15.56 -37.94 -0.28
CA ASP A 220 -15.26 -38.40 1.08
C ASP A 220 -14.38 -37.37 1.81
N ASP A 221 -15.03 -36.34 2.35
CA ASP A 221 -14.38 -35.24 3.05
C ASP A 221 -13.54 -35.69 4.26
N LYS A 222 -13.96 -36.75 4.95
CA LYS A 222 -13.23 -37.25 6.12
C LYS A 222 -11.88 -37.82 5.69
N ARG A 223 -11.88 -38.72 4.71
CA ARG A 223 -10.65 -39.28 4.14
C ARG A 223 -9.80 -38.19 3.49
N PHE A 224 -10.41 -37.25 2.79
CA PHE A 224 -9.69 -36.12 2.19
C PHE A 224 -8.97 -35.27 3.24
N ILE A 225 -9.63 -34.91 4.34
CA ILE A 225 -9.01 -34.15 5.43
C ILE A 225 -7.88 -34.95 6.08
N GLU A 226 -8.09 -36.24 6.38
CA GLU A 226 -7.04 -37.10 6.97
C GLU A 226 -5.78 -37.19 6.10
N LEU A 227 -5.94 -37.36 4.78
CA LEU A 227 -4.83 -37.45 3.85
C LEU A 227 -4.12 -36.10 3.62
N THR A 228 -4.88 -35.02 3.53
CA THR A 228 -4.30 -33.67 3.44
C THR A 228 -3.54 -33.30 4.71
N ASP A 229 -4.00 -33.76 5.88
CA ASP A 229 -3.29 -33.58 7.14
C ASP A 229 -1.98 -34.36 7.21
N LYS A 230 -1.94 -35.53 6.58
CA LYS A 230 -0.76 -36.40 6.51
C LYS A 230 0.32 -35.87 5.56
N TYR A 231 -0.07 -35.39 4.38
CA TYR A 231 0.88 -35.13 3.29
C TYR A 231 1.14 -33.66 2.98
N LEU A 232 0.21 -32.74 3.26
CA LEU A 232 0.31 -31.36 2.81
C LEU A 232 0.83 -30.42 3.90
N SER A 233 1.43 -29.31 3.47
CA SER A 233 1.90 -28.23 4.31
C SER A 233 0.75 -27.51 5.02
N GLN A 234 1.09 -26.80 6.11
CA GLN A 234 0.13 -25.97 6.83
C GLN A 234 -0.51 -24.89 5.95
N GLU A 235 0.21 -24.38 4.95
CA GLU A 235 -0.32 -23.40 3.99
C GLU A 235 -1.48 -24.01 3.18
N SER A 236 -1.27 -25.18 2.57
CA SER A 236 -2.30 -25.87 1.78
C SER A 236 -3.46 -26.34 2.64
N LYS A 237 -3.22 -26.80 3.87
CA LYS A 237 -4.28 -27.09 4.85
C LYS A 237 -5.15 -25.87 5.14
N ASN A 238 -4.54 -24.69 5.31
CA ASN A 238 -5.28 -23.45 5.52
C ASN A 238 -6.09 -23.06 4.27
N LYS A 239 -5.54 -23.26 3.07
CA LYS A 239 -6.28 -23.06 1.81
C LYS A 239 -7.51 -23.99 1.71
N ILE A 240 -7.38 -25.25 2.10
CA ILE A 240 -8.49 -26.22 2.13
C ILE A 240 -9.57 -25.79 3.12
N LYS A 241 -9.19 -25.30 4.31
CA LYS A 241 -10.15 -24.74 5.29
C LYS A 241 -10.92 -23.55 4.72
N VAL A 242 -10.26 -22.67 3.98
CA VAL A 242 -10.93 -21.56 3.28
C VAL A 242 -11.90 -22.09 2.23
N ILE A 243 -11.55 -23.14 1.49
CA ILE A 243 -12.47 -23.72 0.49
C ILE A 243 -13.71 -24.30 1.18
N LYS A 244 -13.53 -25.00 2.30
CA LYS A 244 -14.65 -25.49 3.11
C LYS A 244 -15.54 -24.34 3.59
N ASP A 245 -14.93 -23.28 4.12
CA ASP A 245 -15.64 -22.09 4.57
C ASP A 245 -16.48 -21.42 3.47
N ILE A 246 -15.95 -21.30 2.24
CA ILE A 246 -16.75 -20.70 1.14
C ILE A 246 -17.89 -21.60 0.68
N LEU A 247 -17.79 -22.92 0.83
CA LEU A 247 -18.87 -23.85 0.50
C LEU A 247 -20.01 -23.72 1.51
N GLU A 248 -19.67 -23.67 2.81
CA GLU A 248 -20.63 -23.57 3.92
C GLU A 248 -21.24 -22.15 4.05
N ASN A 249 -20.40 -21.12 4.04
CA ASN A 249 -20.77 -19.75 4.38
C ASN A 249 -20.88 -18.83 3.15
N GLY A 250 -20.44 -19.29 1.99
CA GLY A 250 -20.42 -18.50 0.75
C GLY A 250 -19.24 -17.53 0.66
N ALA A 251 -19.21 -16.78 -0.44
CA ALA A 251 -18.17 -15.80 -0.74
C ALA A 251 -18.69 -14.74 -1.71
N VAL A 252 -17.98 -13.61 -1.80
CA VAL A 252 -18.24 -12.63 -2.87
C VAL A 252 -17.62 -13.14 -4.16
N PHE A 253 -18.46 -13.30 -5.18
CA PHE A 253 -18.04 -13.58 -6.54
C PHE A 253 -17.76 -12.28 -7.30
N VAL A 254 -16.66 -12.30 -8.05
CA VAL A 254 -16.28 -11.23 -8.97
C VAL A 254 -15.94 -11.82 -10.32
N ASN A 255 -16.60 -11.32 -11.36
CA ASN A 255 -16.23 -11.50 -12.75
C ASN A 255 -15.95 -10.12 -13.35
N LYS A 256 -14.67 -9.78 -13.45
CA LYS A 256 -14.23 -8.50 -14.02
C LYS A 256 -13.58 -8.70 -15.38
N LYS A 257 -14.12 -8.07 -16.41
CA LYS A 257 -13.56 -8.14 -17.76
C LYS A 257 -12.20 -7.45 -17.82
N THR A 258 -11.24 -8.07 -18.48
CA THR A 258 -9.94 -7.44 -18.77
C THR A 258 -10.03 -6.60 -20.04
N LYS A 259 -9.01 -5.78 -20.32
CA LYS A 259 -9.01 -4.89 -21.50
C LYS A 259 -9.04 -5.62 -22.83
N SER A 260 -8.52 -6.85 -22.88
CA SER A 260 -8.82 -7.78 -23.97
C SER A 260 -10.18 -8.40 -23.68
N ALA A 261 -11.18 -8.10 -24.52
CA ALA A 261 -12.56 -8.59 -24.37
C ALA A 261 -12.67 -10.14 -24.32
N THR A 262 -11.57 -10.85 -24.58
CA THR A 262 -11.43 -12.31 -24.58
C THR A 262 -11.08 -12.92 -23.22
N ASP A 263 -10.68 -12.12 -22.21
CA ASP A 263 -10.28 -12.65 -20.89
C ASP A 263 -10.95 -11.90 -19.74
N SER A 264 -11.29 -12.62 -18.68
CA SER A 264 -11.99 -12.10 -17.49
C SER A 264 -11.37 -12.66 -16.22
N ARG A 265 -11.12 -11.78 -15.25
CA ARG A 265 -10.71 -12.18 -13.90
C ARG A 265 -11.95 -12.66 -13.14
N LYS A 266 -12.05 -13.97 -12.94
CA LYS A 266 -13.10 -14.65 -12.17
C LYS A 266 -12.54 -15.15 -10.85
N ILE A 267 -12.99 -14.58 -9.74
CA ILE A 267 -12.55 -14.96 -8.39
C ILE A 267 -13.73 -15.06 -7.44
N PHE A 268 -13.61 -15.93 -6.45
CA PHE A 268 -14.34 -15.78 -5.20
C PHE A 268 -13.41 -15.13 -4.18
N PHE A 269 -13.93 -14.33 -3.27
CA PHE A 269 -13.15 -13.90 -2.12
C PHE A 269 -13.96 -13.86 -0.83
N THR A 270 -13.27 -14.14 0.27
CA THR A 270 -13.78 -13.94 1.63
C THR A 270 -12.92 -12.93 2.38
N VAL A 271 -13.51 -12.37 3.43
CA VAL A 271 -12.85 -11.44 4.33
C VAL A 271 -13.08 -11.89 5.76
N THR A 272 -12.01 -12.01 6.52
CA THR A 272 -12.03 -12.47 7.92
C THR A 272 -11.40 -11.41 8.81
N ASP A 273 -12.08 -10.98 9.88
CA ASP A 273 -11.51 -10.07 10.87
C ASP A 273 -10.48 -10.81 11.74
N ASN A 274 -9.28 -10.25 11.86
CA ASN A 274 -8.21 -10.83 12.67
C ASN A 274 -8.26 -10.34 14.13
N LYS A 275 -9.31 -9.61 14.56
CA LYS A 275 -9.54 -9.25 15.99
C LYS A 275 -9.24 -10.41 16.97
N PRO A 276 -9.67 -11.66 16.71
CA PRO A 276 -9.38 -12.78 17.62
C PRO A 276 -7.88 -13.09 17.78
N GLU A 277 -7.06 -12.81 16.76
CA GLU A 277 -5.63 -13.09 16.72
C GLU A 277 -4.79 -12.12 17.55
N PHE A 278 -5.39 -11.01 17.98
CA PHE A 278 -4.80 -10.07 18.92
C PHE A 278 -4.99 -10.49 20.38
N TYR A 279 -5.79 -11.51 20.69
CA TYR A 279 -5.95 -12.05 22.05
C TYR A 279 -6.29 -10.99 23.11
N LEU A 280 -7.06 -9.97 22.71
CA LEU A 280 -7.56 -8.94 23.60
C LEU A 280 -8.43 -9.54 24.70
N ASP A 281 -8.38 -8.96 25.89
CA ASP A 281 -9.15 -9.40 27.08
C ASP A 281 -8.83 -10.82 27.58
N LYS A 282 -7.72 -11.42 27.16
CA LYS A 282 -7.33 -12.79 27.56
C LYS A 282 -6.20 -12.86 28.59
N ASP A 283 -5.80 -11.72 29.16
CA ASP A 283 -4.68 -11.59 30.12
C ASP A 283 -3.41 -12.34 29.65
N LYS A 284 -3.12 -12.21 28.35
CA LYS A 284 -1.95 -12.85 27.72
C LYS A 284 -0.80 -11.87 27.53
N ALA A 285 -1.08 -10.77 26.85
CA ALA A 285 -0.12 -9.73 26.57
C ALA A 285 -0.78 -8.39 26.25
N LYS A 286 -0.11 -7.30 26.59
CA LYS A 286 -0.44 -5.96 26.10
C LYS A 286 0.13 -5.77 24.70
N ILE A 287 -0.66 -5.22 23.77
CA ILE A 287 -0.26 -5.01 22.39
C ILE A 287 0.00 -3.53 22.11
N TRP A 288 1.12 -3.28 21.43
CA TRP A 288 1.57 -1.99 20.95
C TRP A 288 1.80 -2.03 19.44
N VAL A 289 1.43 -0.95 18.74
CA VAL A 289 1.70 -0.76 17.31
C VAL A 289 2.42 0.56 17.11
N PHE A 290 3.54 0.54 16.39
CA PHE A 290 4.31 1.72 16.04
C PHE A 290 4.21 1.97 14.53
N ASP A 291 3.28 2.83 14.13
CA ASP A 291 3.01 3.17 12.72
C ASP A 291 2.79 4.68 12.58
N ALA A 292 3.61 5.34 11.75
CA ALA A 292 3.58 6.80 11.59
C ALA A 292 2.25 7.34 11.04
N THR A 293 1.57 6.50 10.28
CA THR A 293 0.41 6.89 9.46
C THR A 293 -0.91 6.37 10.04
N ALA A 294 -0.87 5.77 11.23
CA ALA A 294 -2.04 5.18 11.86
C ALA A 294 -3.17 6.17 12.13
N ASP A 295 -2.85 7.45 12.36
CA ASP A 295 -3.83 8.50 12.65
C ASP A 295 -4.69 8.89 11.44
N VAL A 296 -4.25 8.56 10.23
CA VAL A 296 -4.97 8.82 8.98
C VAL A 296 -5.41 7.57 8.24
N ASP A 297 -4.86 6.40 8.59
CA ASP A 297 -5.30 5.12 8.03
C ASP A 297 -6.63 4.69 8.67
N VAL A 298 -7.69 4.65 7.84
CA VAL A 298 -9.04 4.28 8.29
C VAL A 298 -9.11 2.86 8.86
N GLU A 299 -8.14 1.99 8.59
CA GLU A 299 -8.11 0.65 9.17
C GLU A 299 -7.93 0.65 10.69
N TYR A 300 -7.39 1.72 11.27
CA TYR A 300 -7.27 1.88 12.73
C TYR A 300 -8.55 2.42 13.39
N GLN A 301 -9.61 2.74 12.62
CA GLN A 301 -10.88 3.23 13.17
C GLN A 301 -11.73 2.07 13.70
N LYS A 302 -11.22 1.40 14.73
CA LYS A 302 -11.87 0.25 15.39
C LYS A 302 -12.01 0.52 16.89
N ASP A 303 -13.02 -0.09 17.49
CA ASP A 303 -13.38 0.05 18.92
C ASP A 303 -12.26 -0.41 19.88
N TYR A 304 -11.45 -1.37 19.43
CA TYR A 304 -10.34 -1.94 20.19
C TYR A 304 -8.99 -1.24 19.99
N ILE A 305 -8.96 -0.11 19.27
CA ILE A 305 -7.76 0.69 19.07
C ILE A 305 -7.75 1.89 20.02
N ASN A 306 -6.63 2.08 20.72
CA ASN A 306 -6.33 3.24 21.54
C ASN A 306 -5.16 4.03 20.92
N MET A 307 -5.46 5.16 20.28
CA MET A 307 -4.43 6.03 19.71
C MET A 307 -3.76 6.84 20.81
N ILE A 308 -2.48 6.59 21.05
CA ILE A 308 -1.68 7.33 22.03
C ILE A 308 -1.43 8.74 21.49
N LYS A 309 -1.86 9.75 22.24
CA LYS A 309 -1.73 11.15 21.85
C LYS A 309 -0.26 11.57 21.84
N ILE A 310 0.24 11.92 20.66
CA ILE A 310 1.58 12.51 20.49
C ILE A 310 1.47 14.02 20.63
N LYS A 311 2.23 14.61 21.55
CA LYS A 311 2.24 16.08 21.80
C LYS A 311 3.28 16.82 20.95
N TYR A 312 4.15 16.08 20.28
CA TYR A 312 5.30 16.61 19.56
C TYR A 312 4.95 16.80 18.08
N SER A 313 5.33 17.94 17.52
CA SER A 313 5.13 18.23 16.10
C SER A 313 6.41 18.80 15.51
N LYS A 314 6.92 18.15 14.47
CA LYS A 314 8.10 18.63 13.75
C LYS A 314 7.66 19.48 12.56
N LYS A 315 8.19 20.70 12.46
CA LYS A 315 8.09 21.48 11.21
C LYS A 315 9.12 20.97 10.22
N PHE A 316 8.66 20.56 9.04
CA PHE A 316 9.53 20.07 7.98
C PHE A 316 9.95 21.21 7.04
N LYS A 317 11.24 21.29 6.71
CA LYS A 317 11.73 22.18 5.65
C LYS A 317 11.48 21.55 4.28
N VAL A 318 10.21 21.54 3.87
CA VAL A 318 9.78 20.95 2.60
C VAL A 318 9.03 21.97 1.75
N ASN A 319 9.34 21.98 0.45
CA ASN A 319 8.57 22.69 -0.55
C ASN A 319 7.92 21.65 -1.45
N ILE A 320 6.61 21.77 -1.65
CA ILE A 320 5.87 20.85 -2.51
C ILE A 320 5.25 21.62 -3.67
N LYS A 321 5.47 21.12 -4.88
CA LYS A 321 4.87 21.59 -6.10
C LYS A 321 4.06 20.46 -6.74
N ASN A 322 2.78 20.69 -6.99
CA ASN A 322 1.97 19.80 -7.82
C ASN A 322 2.14 20.19 -9.30
N ILE A 323 2.44 19.21 -10.13
CA ILE A 323 2.49 19.31 -11.57
C ILE A 323 1.21 18.69 -12.11
N ASP A 324 0.26 19.52 -12.54
CA ASP A 324 -1.10 19.08 -12.89
C ASP A 324 -1.14 18.38 -14.28
N ILE A 325 -0.88 17.08 -14.22
CA ILE A 325 -0.90 16.17 -15.35
C ILE A 325 -1.64 14.87 -14.97
N SER A 326 -2.35 14.29 -15.94
CA SER A 326 -2.94 12.97 -15.76
C SER A 326 -1.90 11.87 -15.94
N THR A 327 -1.43 11.35 -14.81
CA THR A 327 -0.41 10.30 -14.70
C THR A 327 -1.02 8.97 -14.29
N SER A 328 -2.27 8.72 -14.65
CA SER A 328 -2.90 7.41 -14.40
C SER A 328 -2.06 6.30 -15.04
N LYS A 329 -2.06 5.11 -14.44
CA LYS A 329 -1.31 3.94 -14.96
C LYS A 329 -1.62 3.66 -16.44
N ASN A 330 -2.86 3.94 -16.87
CA ASN A 330 -3.29 3.80 -18.26
C ASN A 330 -2.73 4.91 -19.16
N ASN A 331 -2.81 6.17 -18.75
CA ASN A 331 -2.28 7.29 -19.54
C ASN A 331 -0.76 7.20 -19.68
N MET A 332 -0.08 6.66 -18.67
CA MET A 332 1.36 6.43 -18.69
C MET A 332 1.80 5.28 -19.61
N ARG A 333 0.87 4.47 -20.17
CA ARG A 333 1.23 3.46 -21.19
C ARG A 333 1.63 4.10 -22.53
N GLU A 334 1.16 5.31 -22.80
CA GLU A 334 1.51 6.03 -24.01
C GLU A 334 2.97 6.51 -23.93
N THR A 335 3.80 6.02 -24.86
CA THR A 335 5.25 6.32 -24.89
C THR A 335 5.53 7.83 -24.90
N ASN A 336 4.69 8.62 -25.58
CA ASN A 336 4.85 10.07 -25.67
C ASN A 336 4.76 10.75 -24.29
N ASN A 337 3.82 10.33 -23.44
CA ASN A 337 3.67 10.89 -22.08
C ASN A 337 4.93 10.62 -21.24
N ILE A 338 5.50 9.42 -21.32
CA ILE A 338 6.77 9.08 -20.64
C ILE A 338 7.93 9.94 -21.18
N GLN A 339 8.03 10.11 -22.51
CA GLN A 339 9.10 10.91 -23.12
C GLN A 339 9.06 12.37 -22.66
N ILE A 340 7.86 12.96 -22.59
CA ILE A 340 7.68 14.36 -22.14
C ILE A 340 8.04 14.52 -20.67
N LEU A 341 7.59 13.60 -19.82
CA LEU A 341 7.99 13.60 -18.42
C LEU A 341 9.50 13.46 -18.28
N ASN A 342 10.14 12.57 -19.04
CA ASN A 342 11.60 12.45 -19.06
C ASN A 342 12.29 13.75 -19.50
N LYS A 343 11.76 14.45 -20.52
CA LYS A 343 12.29 15.75 -20.97
C LYS A 343 12.20 16.78 -19.85
N TYR A 344 11.05 16.88 -19.19
CA TYR A 344 10.83 17.78 -18.06
C TYR A 344 11.77 17.48 -16.89
N LEU A 345 11.82 16.22 -16.45
CA LEU A 345 12.68 15.77 -15.35
C LEU A 345 14.15 16.06 -15.63
N THR A 346 14.63 15.74 -16.83
CA THR A 346 16.05 15.90 -17.21
C THR A 346 16.50 17.36 -17.21
N LYS A 347 15.58 18.31 -17.39
CA LYS A 347 15.83 19.75 -17.45
C LYS A 347 15.89 20.38 -16.05
N ASP A 348 14.96 20.00 -15.17
CA ASP A 348 14.70 20.74 -13.92
C ASP A 348 15.19 20.02 -12.65
N PHE A 349 15.65 18.77 -12.74
CA PHE A 349 16.03 17.96 -11.57
C PHE A 349 17.51 17.55 -11.59
N ASP A 350 18.09 17.46 -10.39
CA ASP A 350 19.44 16.92 -10.18
C ASP A 350 19.41 15.38 -10.30
N LYS A 351 20.07 14.85 -11.33
CA LYS A 351 20.07 13.42 -11.65
C LYS A 351 20.75 12.54 -10.59
N GLU A 352 21.66 13.13 -9.81
CA GLU A 352 22.43 12.42 -8.79
C GLU A 352 21.70 12.41 -7.44
N ASN A 353 20.96 13.48 -7.13
CA ASN A 353 20.33 13.66 -5.81
C ASN A 353 18.79 13.57 -5.82
N ALA A 354 18.15 13.53 -6.99
CA ALA A 354 16.71 13.37 -7.10
C ALA A 354 16.28 11.90 -7.16
N LEU A 355 15.21 11.61 -6.43
CA LEU A 355 14.51 10.34 -6.46
C LEU A 355 13.31 10.41 -7.40
N VAL A 356 13.24 9.52 -8.39
CA VAL A 356 12.05 9.37 -9.25
C VAL A 356 11.26 8.13 -8.82
N VAL A 357 9.96 8.30 -8.57
CA VAL A 357 9.07 7.24 -8.10
C VAL A 357 7.84 7.13 -9.00
N SER A 358 7.48 5.91 -9.43
CA SER A 358 6.26 5.68 -10.20
C SER A 358 5.76 4.23 -10.14
N TYR A 359 4.92 3.82 -11.08
CA TYR A 359 4.46 2.44 -11.23
C TYR A 359 5.59 1.51 -11.69
N LYS A 360 5.59 0.27 -11.20
CA LYS A 360 6.58 -0.77 -11.55
C LYS A 360 6.71 -1.00 -13.07
N GLU A 361 5.59 -0.94 -13.79
CA GLU A 361 5.54 -1.12 -15.25
C GLU A 361 6.26 0.00 -16.03
N HIS A 362 6.36 1.19 -15.45
CA HIS A 362 6.79 2.40 -16.16
C HIS A 362 8.16 2.90 -15.71
N ILE A 363 8.59 2.56 -14.49
CA ILE A 363 9.83 3.08 -13.89
C ILE A 363 11.10 2.72 -14.65
N ASN A 364 11.10 1.63 -15.42
CA ASN A 364 12.26 1.25 -16.24
C ASN A 364 12.50 2.24 -17.39
N LYS A 365 11.43 2.86 -17.91
CA LYS A 365 11.50 3.87 -18.98
C LYS A 365 11.53 5.29 -18.44
N LEU A 366 10.88 5.51 -17.29
CA LEU A 366 10.75 6.81 -16.66
C LEU A 366 11.96 7.14 -15.78
N GLY A 367 12.48 8.35 -15.91
CA GLY A 367 13.65 8.81 -15.19
C GLY A 367 14.93 8.04 -15.54
N TYR A 368 15.02 7.35 -16.68
CA TYR A 368 16.12 6.41 -16.98
C TYR A 368 17.56 6.96 -16.85
N LYS A 369 17.72 8.30 -16.80
CA LYS A 369 18.99 9.01 -16.55
C LYS A 369 19.30 9.30 -15.07
N PHE A 370 18.38 9.03 -14.15
CA PHE A 370 18.49 9.34 -12.73
C PHE A 370 19.12 8.19 -11.96
N LYS A 371 20.05 8.47 -11.06
CA LYS A 371 20.69 7.45 -10.21
C LYS A 371 19.69 6.76 -9.28
N HIS A 372 18.76 7.52 -8.72
CA HIS A 372 17.78 7.02 -7.76
C HIS A 372 16.39 6.90 -8.40
N ARG A 373 15.95 5.66 -8.59
CA ARG A 373 14.63 5.33 -9.11
C ARG A 373 14.04 4.15 -8.38
N ASP A 374 12.75 4.19 -8.14
CA ASP A 374 12.03 3.04 -7.60
C ASP A 374 10.54 3.08 -7.96
N TYR A 375 9.86 1.97 -7.71
CA TYR A 375 8.40 1.91 -7.81
C TYR A 375 7.75 2.03 -6.44
N PHE A 376 6.48 2.46 -6.37
CA PHE A 376 5.76 2.70 -5.11
C PHE A 376 5.91 1.57 -4.07
N GLY A 377 5.81 0.31 -4.51
CA GLY A 377 5.99 -0.85 -3.61
C GLY A 377 7.44 -1.16 -3.23
N GLY A 378 8.41 -0.86 -4.09
CA GLY A 378 9.84 -1.17 -3.88
C GLY A 378 10.50 -0.26 -2.84
N MET A 379 9.88 0.87 -2.55
CA MET A 379 10.33 1.82 -1.54
C MET A 379 9.96 1.44 -0.10
N LYS A 380 9.10 0.44 0.09
CA LYS A 380 8.68 0.04 1.44
C LYS A 380 9.87 -0.49 2.22
N GLY A 381 10.07 0.07 3.41
CA GLY A 381 11.11 -0.38 4.34
C GLY A 381 12.54 0.08 4.07
N THR A 382 12.88 0.45 2.84
CA THR A 382 14.25 0.86 2.52
C THR A 382 14.61 2.24 3.07
N ASN A 383 15.89 2.39 3.45
CA ASN A 383 16.53 3.65 3.82
C ASN A 383 17.44 4.21 2.70
N LYS A 384 17.43 3.59 1.51
CA LYS A 384 18.35 3.89 0.39
C LYS A 384 18.32 5.35 -0.08
N TYR A 385 17.18 6.03 0.07
CA TYR A 385 16.94 7.36 -0.50
C TYR A 385 16.99 8.50 0.53
N ARG A 386 17.46 8.21 1.75
CA ARG A 386 17.47 9.17 2.87
C ARG A 386 18.40 10.38 2.66
N GLU A 387 19.22 10.39 1.63
CA GLU A 387 20.09 11.52 1.29
C GLU A 387 19.52 12.39 0.15
N CYS A 388 18.49 11.90 -0.57
CA CYS A 388 17.88 12.62 -1.68
C CYS A 388 17.13 13.87 -1.18
N THR A 389 17.45 15.04 -1.74
CA THR A 389 16.82 16.33 -1.42
C THR A 389 15.73 16.72 -2.42
N GLN A 390 15.60 15.98 -3.52
CA GLN A 390 14.56 16.17 -4.52
C GLN A 390 13.79 14.87 -4.76
N MET A 391 12.48 14.98 -5.04
CA MET A 391 11.65 13.83 -5.38
C MET A 391 10.66 14.18 -6.49
N ALA A 392 10.56 13.32 -7.49
CA ALA A 392 9.47 13.30 -8.45
C ALA A 392 8.56 12.10 -8.15
N HIS A 393 7.41 12.33 -7.52
CA HIS A 393 6.39 11.31 -7.26
C HIS A 393 5.36 11.34 -8.40
N ILE A 394 5.44 10.35 -9.30
CA ILE A 394 4.73 10.34 -10.58
C ILE A 394 3.62 9.31 -10.59
N GLY A 395 2.38 9.80 -10.46
CA GLY A 395 1.18 8.98 -10.35
C GLY A 395 0.74 8.78 -8.91
N LEU A 396 -0.33 8.00 -8.74
CA LEU A 396 -0.87 7.63 -7.44
C LEU A 396 -1.08 6.13 -7.39
N ASN A 397 -0.58 5.49 -6.32
CA ASN A 397 -0.64 4.05 -6.14
C ASN A 397 -2.03 3.59 -5.68
N ARG A 398 -3.00 3.60 -6.59
CA ARG A 398 -4.36 3.15 -6.32
C ARG A 398 -4.44 1.62 -6.34
N PHE A 399 -5.14 1.06 -5.36
CA PHE A 399 -5.64 -0.32 -5.46
C PHE A 399 -6.64 -0.45 -6.62
N SER A 400 -6.89 -1.68 -7.05
CA SER A 400 -8.05 -1.96 -7.89
C SER A 400 -9.33 -1.63 -7.12
N ASP A 401 -10.40 -1.35 -7.86
CA ASP A 401 -11.77 -1.30 -7.33
C ASP A 401 -12.13 -2.54 -6.48
N ILE A 402 -11.77 -3.74 -6.94
CA ILE A 402 -11.92 -5.00 -6.17
C ILE A 402 -11.12 -4.94 -4.86
N GLY A 403 -9.89 -4.42 -4.89
CA GLY A 403 -9.06 -4.27 -3.70
C GLY A 403 -9.68 -3.32 -2.69
N TYR A 404 -10.24 -2.21 -3.14
CA TYR A 404 -10.99 -1.31 -2.24
C TYR A 404 -12.26 -1.95 -1.70
N LEU A 405 -13.00 -2.72 -2.51
CA LEU A 405 -14.17 -3.46 -2.06
C LEU A 405 -13.82 -4.49 -0.97
N GLN A 406 -12.75 -5.25 -1.15
CA GLN A 406 -12.30 -6.23 -0.16
C GLN A 406 -11.99 -5.56 1.19
N ILE A 407 -11.21 -4.47 1.16
CA ILE A 407 -10.88 -3.71 2.37
C ILE A 407 -12.15 -3.11 2.99
N TYR A 408 -13.05 -2.56 2.17
CA TYR A 408 -14.30 -1.99 2.64
C TYR A 408 -15.14 -3.01 3.40
N LEU A 409 -15.34 -4.20 2.84
CA LEU A 409 -16.11 -5.26 3.50
C LEU A 409 -15.43 -5.74 4.79
N ALA A 410 -14.10 -5.63 4.89
CA ALA A 410 -13.34 -5.90 6.13
C ALA A 410 -13.57 -4.84 7.22
N LEU A 411 -13.74 -3.58 6.81
CA LEU A 411 -13.93 -2.45 7.72
C LEU A 411 -15.38 -2.29 8.16
N TYR A 412 -16.31 -2.75 7.34
CA TYR A 412 -17.75 -2.64 7.59
C TYR A 412 -18.40 -4.02 7.59
N PRO A 413 -18.14 -4.85 8.62
CA PRO A 413 -18.69 -6.20 8.71
C PRO A 413 -20.22 -6.21 8.73
N GLU A 414 -20.87 -5.13 9.15
CA GLU A 414 -22.32 -4.98 9.07
C GLU A 414 -22.82 -4.99 7.63
N VAL A 415 -22.05 -4.43 6.69
CA VAL A 415 -22.38 -4.44 5.26
C VAL A 415 -22.11 -5.81 4.67
N TYR A 416 -21.02 -6.47 5.09
CA TYR A 416 -20.70 -7.83 4.64
C TYR A 416 -21.79 -8.82 5.07
N GLN A 417 -22.20 -8.80 6.34
CA GLN A 417 -23.30 -9.60 6.85
C GLN A 417 -24.62 -9.30 6.13
N HIS A 418 -24.92 -8.02 5.86
CA HIS A 418 -26.12 -7.66 5.12
C HIS A 418 -26.16 -8.24 3.70
N ILE A 419 -25.01 -8.33 3.04
CA ILE A 419 -24.87 -8.94 1.71
C ILE A 419 -25.06 -10.47 1.80
N GLN A 420 -24.58 -11.11 2.88
CA GLN A 420 -24.78 -12.53 3.16
C GLN A 420 -26.26 -12.87 3.37
N ASP A 421 -26.97 -12.06 4.15
CA ASP A 421 -28.38 -12.29 4.50
C ASP A 421 -29.32 -11.99 3.33
N LYS A 422 -28.92 -11.12 2.39
CA LYS A 422 -29.75 -10.69 1.25
C LYS A 422 -29.09 -11.00 -0.09
N LEU A 423 -28.94 -12.30 -0.37
CA LEU A 423 -28.33 -12.82 -1.60
C LEU A 423 -28.88 -12.16 -2.88
N ASP A 424 -30.20 -12.03 -3.01
CA ASP A 424 -30.86 -11.46 -4.19
C ASP A 424 -30.52 -9.98 -4.44
N CYS A 425 -30.24 -9.22 -3.37
CA CYS A 425 -29.87 -7.81 -3.45
C CYS A 425 -28.36 -7.57 -3.53
N SER A 426 -27.54 -8.61 -3.28
CA SER A 426 -26.08 -8.50 -3.19
C SER A 426 -25.47 -7.77 -4.40
N LYS A 427 -25.93 -8.09 -5.62
CA LYS A 427 -25.45 -7.46 -6.86
C LYS A 427 -25.68 -5.95 -6.89
N SER A 428 -26.88 -5.50 -6.52
CA SER A 428 -27.21 -4.07 -6.48
C SER A 428 -26.35 -3.32 -5.45
N ILE A 429 -26.21 -3.91 -4.25
CA ILE A 429 -25.40 -3.33 -3.17
C ILE A 429 -23.93 -3.18 -3.62
N LEU A 430 -23.33 -4.25 -4.13
CA LEU A 430 -21.94 -4.26 -4.58
C LEU A 430 -21.69 -3.29 -5.74
N ASN A 431 -22.59 -3.23 -6.73
CA ASN A 431 -22.48 -2.27 -7.83
C ASN A 431 -22.53 -0.82 -7.34
N LYS A 432 -23.41 -0.50 -6.38
CA LYS A 432 -23.51 0.84 -5.80
C LYS A 432 -22.27 1.24 -5.00
N LEU A 433 -21.60 0.27 -4.33
CA LEU A 433 -20.33 0.53 -3.66
C LEU A 433 -19.20 0.84 -4.65
N LEU A 434 -19.23 0.21 -5.83
CA LEU A 434 -18.21 0.32 -6.86
C LEU A 434 -18.45 1.45 -7.88
N GLU A 435 -19.55 2.18 -7.76
CA GLU A 435 -19.86 3.30 -8.64
C GLU A 435 -18.81 4.42 -8.49
N MET A 436 -18.34 4.94 -9.63
CA MET A 436 -17.30 5.96 -9.69
C MET A 436 -17.67 7.10 -10.62
N GLU A 437 -17.31 8.33 -10.23
CA GLU A 437 -17.45 9.54 -11.01
C GLU A 437 -16.10 10.28 -11.05
N TYR A 438 -15.65 10.68 -12.25
CA TYR A 438 -14.34 11.32 -12.48
C TYR A 438 -13.16 10.59 -11.81
N GLY A 439 -13.25 9.25 -11.71
CA GLY A 439 -12.24 8.42 -11.08
C GLY A 439 -12.29 8.38 -9.55
N ASN A 440 -13.34 8.84 -8.90
CA ASN A 440 -13.53 8.74 -7.46
C ASN A 440 -14.81 7.95 -7.15
N PHE A 441 -14.84 7.18 -6.05
CA PHE A 441 -16.06 6.48 -5.63
C PHE A 441 -17.16 7.47 -5.24
N THR A 442 -18.39 7.23 -5.67
CA THR A 442 -19.56 8.03 -5.27
C THR A 442 -19.96 7.75 -3.82
N ASN A 443 -19.75 6.51 -3.36
CA ASN A 443 -19.94 6.14 -1.96
C ASN A 443 -18.89 6.83 -1.06
N LYS A 444 -19.36 7.64 -0.10
CA LYS A 444 -18.50 8.43 0.79
C LYS A 444 -17.52 7.61 1.63
N ARG A 445 -17.94 6.44 2.14
CA ARG A 445 -17.08 5.56 2.95
C ARG A 445 -15.99 4.90 2.08
N MET A 446 -16.34 4.45 0.88
CA MET A 446 -15.38 3.97 -0.13
C MET A 446 -14.40 5.07 -0.57
N TYR A 447 -14.90 6.28 -0.82
CA TYR A 447 -14.07 7.43 -1.15
C TYR A 447 -13.06 7.73 -0.04
N ARG A 448 -13.51 7.80 1.22
CA ARG A 448 -12.65 8.03 2.39
C ARG A 448 -11.59 6.94 2.54
N LEU A 449 -11.95 5.67 2.30
CA LEU A 449 -11.00 4.56 2.29
C LEU A 449 -9.94 4.75 1.20
N MET A 450 -10.36 4.97 -0.05
CA MET A 450 -9.46 5.21 -1.18
C MET A 450 -8.51 6.37 -0.89
N TYR A 451 -9.06 7.47 -0.40
CA TYR A 451 -8.34 8.67 -0.05
C TYR A 451 -7.29 8.42 1.04
N SER A 452 -7.69 7.77 2.14
CA SER A 452 -6.82 7.43 3.25
C SER A 452 -5.62 6.60 2.79
N LYS A 453 -5.84 5.60 1.93
CA LYS A 453 -4.75 4.80 1.34
C LYS A 453 -3.78 5.60 0.49
N LEU A 454 -4.29 6.53 -0.30
CA LEU A 454 -3.45 7.41 -1.11
C LEU A 454 -2.61 8.35 -0.24
N LEU A 455 -3.21 8.94 0.80
CA LEU A 455 -2.49 9.81 1.72
C LEU A 455 -1.35 9.07 2.43
N VAL A 456 -1.65 7.88 2.98
CA VAL A 456 -0.65 7.01 3.64
C VAL A 456 0.52 6.71 2.69
N ASP A 457 0.24 6.26 1.46
CA ASP A 457 1.28 5.90 0.49
C ASP A 457 2.13 7.11 0.07
N VAL A 458 1.50 8.26 -0.24
CA VAL A 458 2.22 9.47 -0.64
C VAL A 458 3.08 10.01 0.49
N GLU A 459 2.53 10.11 1.71
CA GLU A 459 3.26 10.58 2.89
C GLU A 459 4.47 9.68 3.18
N GLN A 460 4.26 8.36 3.23
CA GLN A 460 5.35 7.42 3.47
C GLN A 460 6.45 7.55 2.43
N ASN A 461 6.11 7.73 1.15
CA ASN A 461 7.07 7.89 0.06
C ASN A 461 7.84 9.22 0.18
N ILE A 462 7.19 10.33 0.56
CA ILE A 462 7.87 11.61 0.85
C ILE A 462 8.90 11.43 1.98
N PHE A 463 8.55 10.69 3.03
CA PHE A 463 9.44 10.37 4.14
C PHE A 463 10.51 9.30 3.85
N ARG A 464 10.69 8.90 2.58
CA ARG A 464 11.87 8.13 2.13
C ARG A 464 13.03 9.01 1.71
N THR A 465 12.79 10.30 1.51
CA THR A 465 13.79 11.32 1.18
C THR A 465 14.57 11.75 2.44
N LYS A 466 15.41 12.78 2.31
CA LYS A 466 16.11 13.43 3.43
C LYS A 466 15.21 13.97 4.54
N LEU A 467 13.90 14.09 4.31
CA LEU A 467 12.92 14.40 5.36
C LEU A 467 12.86 13.35 6.47
N ARG A 468 13.26 12.10 6.19
CA ARG A 468 13.36 11.04 7.20
C ARG A 468 14.36 11.37 8.30
N ASN A 469 15.40 12.13 7.98
CA ASN A 469 16.44 12.48 8.94
C ASN A 469 15.90 13.56 9.88
N TYR A 470 15.84 13.25 11.17
CA TYR A 470 15.22 14.13 12.16
C TYR A 470 15.90 15.52 12.18
N ASN A 471 17.24 15.55 12.20
CA ASN A 471 18.02 16.79 12.23
C ASN A 471 18.30 17.41 10.85
N ASN A 472 17.54 17.03 9.81
CA ASN A 472 17.76 17.59 8.49
C ASN A 472 17.58 19.13 8.50
N LYS A 473 18.66 19.85 8.16
CA LYS A 473 18.66 21.31 8.03
C LYS A 473 18.40 21.76 6.58
N ASP A 474 18.54 20.86 5.62
CA ASP A 474 18.42 21.15 4.19
C ASP A 474 16.94 21.23 3.78
N ARG A 475 16.67 22.06 2.77
CA ARG A 475 15.36 22.14 2.16
C ARG A 475 15.16 20.98 1.19
N VAL A 476 14.04 20.28 1.32
CA VAL A 476 13.65 19.19 0.43
C VAL A 476 12.56 19.66 -0.53
N TYR A 477 12.68 19.31 -1.81
CA TYR A 477 11.75 19.70 -2.86
C TYR A 477 11.01 18.48 -3.39
N ILE A 478 9.70 18.45 -3.21
CA ILE A 478 8.83 17.36 -3.67
C ILE A 478 7.98 17.85 -4.83
N TYR A 479 7.99 17.10 -5.92
CA TYR A 479 7.18 17.35 -7.11
C TYR A 479 6.19 16.21 -7.26
N LEU A 480 4.91 16.54 -7.15
CA LEU A 480 3.80 15.59 -7.20
C LEU A 480 3.14 15.68 -8.57
N PHE A 481 3.10 14.59 -9.34
CA PHE A 481 2.51 14.60 -10.68
C PHE A 481 1.20 13.82 -10.66
N TYR A 482 0.08 14.53 -10.53
CA TYR A 482 -1.29 14.01 -10.64
C TYR A 482 -2.26 15.17 -10.82
N ASN A 483 -3.54 14.89 -11.14
CA ASN A 483 -4.53 15.93 -11.35
C ASN A 483 -4.84 16.70 -10.05
N SER A 484 -4.46 17.97 -9.94
CA SER A 484 -4.62 18.72 -8.68
C SER A 484 -6.07 18.91 -8.26
N ASN A 485 -7.00 18.97 -9.20
CA ASN A 485 -8.42 19.21 -8.94
C ASN A 485 -9.11 17.95 -8.41
N THR A 486 -8.88 16.79 -9.04
CA THR A 486 -9.44 15.49 -8.61
C THR A 486 -8.97 15.10 -7.21
N TYR A 487 -7.78 15.56 -6.80
CA TYR A 487 -7.16 15.22 -5.51
C TYR A 487 -6.86 16.46 -4.66
N ALA A 488 -7.69 17.51 -4.74
CA ALA A 488 -7.52 18.72 -3.95
C ALA A 488 -7.49 18.43 -2.43
N GLU A 489 -8.34 17.50 -1.97
CA GLU A 489 -8.32 17.05 -0.58
C GLU A 489 -6.96 16.46 -0.18
N LEU A 490 -6.28 15.76 -1.09
CA LEU A 490 -4.99 15.11 -0.80
C LEU A 490 -3.93 16.17 -0.53
N ASN A 491 -3.92 17.21 -1.38
CA ASN A 491 -3.05 18.36 -1.20
C ASN A 491 -3.30 19.04 0.16
N ASN A 492 -4.56 19.29 0.51
CA ASN A 492 -4.93 19.94 1.76
C ASN A 492 -4.48 19.16 3.00
N SER A 493 -4.60 17.82 2.98
CA SER A 493 -4.11 17.01 4.09
C SER A 493 -2.59 16.98 4.17
N LEU A 494 -1.88 16.89 3.05
CA LEU A 494 -0.41 16.98 3.03
C LEU A 494 0.09 18.32 3.58
N VAL A 495 -0.58 19.44 3.25
CA VAL A 495 -0.29 20.77 3.80
C VAL A 495 -0.33 20.75 5.32
N LYS A 496 -1.43 20.23 5.88
CA LYS A 496 -1.61 20.11 7.35
C LYS A 496 -0.56 19.20 7.98
N ARG A 497 -0.36 18.00 7.41
CA ARG A 497 0.53 16.98 7.99
C ARG A 497 2.00 17.37 7.97
N LEU A 498 2.44 18.03 6.91
CA LEU A 498 3.82 18.50 6.79
C LEU A 498 4.02 19.89 7.38
N SER A 499 2.94 20.51 7.90
CA SER A 499 2.94 21.86 8.47
C SER A 499 3.57 22.90 7.53
N ILE A 500 3.21 22.83 6.25
CA ILE A 500 3.61 23.80 5.22
C ILE A 500 2.48 24.79 4.93
N ASN A 501 2.79 25.90 4.26
CA ASN A 501 1.78 26.93 3.97
C ASN A 501 0.80 26.48 2.88
N GLU A 502 1.33 26.01 1.75
CA GLU A 502 0.54 25.59 0.61
C GLU A 502 1.33 24.64 -0.30
N ILE A 503 0.60 23.94 -1.17
CA ILE A 503 1.16 23.23 -2.32
C ILE A 503 0.86 24.09 -3.55
N THR A 504 1.92 24.58 -4.19
CA THR A 504 1.77 25.33 -5.44
C THR A 504 1.42 24.38 -6.58
N SER A 505 0.54 24.79 -7.50
CA SER A 505 0.19 24.00 -8.69
C SER A 505 0.69 24.69 -9.95
N ASP A 506 1.22 23.93 -10.90
CA ASP A 506 1.69 24.42 -12.19
C ASP A 506 1.51 23.35 -13.27
N VAL A 507 1.43 23.77 -14.54
CA VAL A 507 1.47 22.89 -15.70
C VAL A 507 2.59 23.35 -16.64
N PRO A 508 3.73 22.63 -16.67
CA PRO A 508 4.87 22.96 -17.52
C PRO A 508 4.48 23.18 -18.99
N PRO A 509 5.09 24.18 -19.67
CA PRO A 509 4.80 24.47 -21.08
C PRO A 509 4.93 23.25 -22.01
N GLU A 510 5.90 22.36 -21.77
CA GLU A 510 6.11 21.15 -22.56
C GLU A 510 4.89 20.21 -22.49
N ILE A 511 4.22 20.14 -21.35
CA ILE A 511 3.02 19.34 -21.14
C ILE A 511 1.81 20.00 -21.82
N LEU A 512 1.68 21.33 -21.72
CA LEU A 512 0.63 22.09 -22.39
C LEU A 512 0.72 21.95 -23.92
N LYS A 513 1.92 22.06 -24.48
CA LYS A 513 2.19 21.84 -25.92
C LYS A 513 1.70 20.46 -26.35
N HIS A 514 2.06 19.41 -25.59
CA HIS A 514 1.64 18.05 -25.91
C HIS A 514 0.12 17.86 -25.86
N LYS A 515 -0.56 18.33 -24.81
CA LYS A 515 -2.03 18.22 -24.68
C LYS A 515 -2.78 18.84 -25.87
N ILE A 516 -2.19 19.83 -26.55
CA ILE A 516 -2.75 20.48 -27.73
C ILE A 516 -2.42 19.70 -28.99
N LEU A 517 -1.16 19.31 -29.17
CA LEU A 517 -0.67 18.62 -30.37
C LEU A 517 -1.19 17.19 -30.49
N SER A 518 -1.44 16.49 -29.37
CA SER A 518 -1.88 15.09 -29.35
C SER A 518 -3.35 14.87 -29.71
N ARG A 519 -4.13 15.94 -29.95
CA ARG A 519 -5.55 15.83 -30.32
C ARG A 519 -5.67 15.40 -31.77
N ASP A 520 -6.31 14.25 -32.01
CA ASP A 520 -6.56 13.77 -33.36
C ASP A 520 -7.74 14.54 -33.97
N ASN A 521 -7.44 15.42 -34.93
CA ASN A 521 -8.42 16.21 -35.67
C ASN A 521 -8.14 16.01 -37.16
N GLU A 522 -9.19 15.84 -37.98
CA GLU A 522 -9.06 15.72 -39.45
C GLU A 522 -8.26 16.88 -40.06
N LYS A 523 -8.36 18.07 -39.45
CA LYS A 523 -7.54 19.24 -39.79
C LYS A 523 -6.93 19.86 -38.53
N PRO A 524 -5.69 20.37 -38.59
CA PRO A 524 -5.07 21.05 -37.47
C PRO A 524 -5.93 22.22 -36.97
N SER A 525 -6.36 22.14 -35.72
CA SER A 525 -7.07 23.23 -35.06
C SER A 525 -6.21 24.50 -35.00
N VAL A 526 -6.84 25.66 -34.81
CA VAL A 526 -6.13 26.94 -34.60
C VAL A 526 -5.11 26.82 -33.46
N ALA A 527 -5.47 26.13 -32.37
CA ALA A 527 -4.57 25.85 -31.26
C ALA A 527 -3.34 25.02 -31.68
N GLN A 528 -3.54 23.96 -32.46
CA GLN A 528 -2.44 23.13 -32.98
C GLN A 528 -1.51 23.94 -33.88
N ARG A 529 -2.06 24.74 -34.81
CA ARG A 529 -1.26 25.60 -35.70
C ARG A 529 -0.38 26.58 -34.92
N ILE A 530 -0.94 27.24 -33.90
CA ILE A 530 -0.18 28.15 -33.03
C ILE A 530 0.96 27.40 -32.32
N VAL A 531 0.66 26.25 -31.74
CA VAL A 531 1.65 25.48 -30.97
C VAL A 531 2.74 24.87 -31.85
N SER A 532 2.39 24.36 -33.03
CA SER A 532 3.35 23.87 -34.02
C SER A 532 4.30 24.98 -34.43
N TRP A 533 3.78 26.17 -34.75
CA TRP A 533 4.61 27.33 -35.10
C TRP A 533 5.58 27.68 -33.97
N PHE A 534 5.12 27.74 -32.71
CA PHE A 534 6.01 27.99 -31.56
C PHE A 534 7.06 26.89 -31.34
N SER A 535 6.81 25.67 -31.81
CA SER A 535 7.74 24.55 -31.64
C SER A 535 8.76 24.50 -32.77
N GLU A 536 8.36 24.84 -33.99
CA GLU A 536 9.23 24.95 -35.16
C GLU A 536 10.17 26.17 -35.09
N ASN A 537 9.77 27.21 -34.36
CA ASN A 537 10.52 28.47 -34.24
C ASN A 537 11.16 28.66 -32.85
N GLU A 538 11.40 27.59 -32.06
CA GLU A 538 12.07 27.74 -30.75
C GLU A 538 13.40 28.49 -30.87
N GLY A 539 13.58 29.57 -30.07
CA GLY A 539 14.78 30.41 -30.13
C GLY A 539 14.69 31.64 -31.05
N TYR A 540 13.53 31.87 -31.68
CA TYR A 540 13.29 33.04 -32.55
C TYR A 540 13.34 34.39 -31.81
N GLY A 541 13.32 34.40 -30.48
CA GLY A 541 13.38 35.62 -29.67
C GLY A 541 11.99 36.10 -29.27
N GLU A 542 11.57 37.28 -29.75
CA GLU A 542 10.23 37.84 -29.48
C GLU A 542 9.42 38.04 -30.77
N ILE A 543 8.12 37.75 -30.73
CA ILE A 543 7.20 37.98 -31.84
C ILE A 543 5.98 38.80 -31.40
N LYS A 544 5.56 39.76 -32.24
CA LYS A 544 4.30 40.51 -32.05
C LYS A 544 3.12 39.65 -32.48
N THR A 545 1.99 39.83 -31.79
CA THR A 545 0.75 39.06 -32.07
C THR A 545 0.32 39.21 -33.52
N GLY A 546 0.38 40.42 -34.10
CA GLY A 546 0.00 40.66 -35.49
C GLY A 546 0.87 39.88 -36.49
N ASP A 547 2.17 39.80 -36.26
CA ASP A 547 3.11 39.09 -37.13
C ASP A 547 2.95 37.57 -36.99
N LEU A 548 2.78 37.10 -35.75
CA LEU A 548 2.41 35.70 -35.48
C LEU A 548 1.16 35.33 -36.27
N LEU A 549 0.04 36.05 -36.08
CA LEU A 549 -1.24 35.79 -36.75
C LEU A 549 -1.11 35.75 -38.29
N LYS A 550 -0.32 36.67 -38.88
CA LYS A 550 -0.04 36.68 -40.32
C LYS A 550 0.71 35.44 -40.76
N GLN A 551 1.78 35.05 -40.06
CA GLN A 551 2.60 33.90 -40.44
C GLN A 551 1.83 32.58 -40.37
N ILE A 552 0.99 32.40 -39.34
CA ILE A 552 0.15 31.19 -39.25
C ILE A 552 -1.11 31.28 -40.10
N GLY A 553 -1.48 32.44 -40.65
CA GLY A 553 -2.69 32.61 -41.47
C GLY A 553 -3.99 32.46 -40.69
N ILE A 554 -4.11 33.16 -39.54
CA ILE A 554 -5.31 33.18 -38.69
C ILE A 554 -5.68 34.61 -38.28
N THR A 555 -6.96 34.85 -38.01
CA THR A 555 -7.45 36.17 -37.56
C THR A 555 -7.37 36.34 -36.04
N ASN A 556 -7.39 37.59 -35.57
CA ASN A 556 -7.42 37.87 -34.14
C ASN A 556 -8.68 37.29 -33.46
N ASN A 557 -9.82 37.27 -34.15
CA ASN A 557 -11.05 36.64 -33.65
C ASN A 557 -10.88 35.13 -33.47
N GLN A 558 -10.22 34.46 -34.42
CA GLN A 558 -9.91 33.02 -34.30
C GLN A 558 -8.97 32.74 -33.12
N LEU A 559 -7.98 33.61 -32.87
CA LEU A 559 -7.11 33.50 -31.70
C LEU A 559 -7.89 33.69 -30.38
N CYS A 560 -8.75 34.70 -30.31
CA CYS A 560 -9.59 34.95 -29.14
C CYS A 560 -10.50 33.77 -28.82
N SER A 561 -11.19 33.22 -29.83
CA SER A 561 -12.01 32.02 -29.67
C SER A 561 -11.15 30.83 -29.24
N ALA A 562 -10.00 30.59 -29.88
CA ALA A 562 -9.12 29.49 -29.52
C ALA A 562 -8.60 29.58 -28.07
N ARG A 563 -8.29 30.78 -27.57
CA ARG A 563 -7.88 30.98 -26.16
C ARG A 563 -9.03 30.82 -25.18
N ARG A 564 -10.26 31.15 -25.57
CA ARG A 564 -11.45 30.95 -24.75
C ARG A 564 -11.80 29.47 -24.65
N ASP A 565 -11.77 28.78 -25.78
CA ASP A 565 -12.25 27.40 -25.90
C ASP A 565 -11.16 26.38 -25.52
N ASN A 566 -9.89 26.78 -25.48
CA ASN A 566 -8.76 25.94 -25.07
C ASN A 566 -7.92 26.59 -23.96
N ILE A 567 -8.18 26.16 -22.72
CA ILE A 567 -7.48 26.68 -21.54
C ILE A 567 -5.98 26.36 -21.54
N SER A 568 -5.57 25.24 -22.16
CA SER A 568 -4.14 24.88 -22.27
C SER A 568 -3.40 25.84 -23.20
N LEU A 569 -4.03 26.25 -24.30
CA LEU A 569 -3.47 27.25 -25.21
C LEU A 569 -3.34 28.60 -24.51
N LYS A 570 -4.39 29.02 -23.80
CA LYS A 570 -4.38 30.27 -23.03
C LYS A 570 -3.20 30.31 -22.06
N ASN A 571 -3.05 29.28 -21.23
CA ASN A 571 -1.99 29.19 -20.24
C ASN A 571 -0.59 29.16 -20.88
N LEU A 572 -0.43 28.43 -22.00
CA LEU A 572 0.84 28.38 -22.73
C LEU A 572 1.24 29.76 -23.27
N MET A 573 0.30 30.46 -23.91
CA MET A 573 0.55 31.81 -24.44
C MET A 573 0.83 32.82 -23.33
N ASP A 574 0.10 32.73 -22.22
CA ASP A 574 0.31 33.60 -21.06
C ASP A 574 1.70 33.35 -20.45
N SER A 575 2.18 32.10 -20.40
CA SER A 575 3.55 31.76 -19.94
C SER A 575 4.66 32.33 -20.83
N LYS A 576 4.35 32.58 -22.10
CA LYS A 576 5.29 33.12 -23.11
C LYS A 576 5.22 34.63 -23.25
N LYS A 577 4.25 35.29 -22.61
CA LYS A 577 3.98 36.71 -22.80
C LYS A 577 5.03 37.57 -22.08
N THR A 578 5.73 38.43 -22.82
CA THR A 578 6.72 39.37 -22.24
C THR A 578 6.11 40.75 -22.03
N LYS A 579 5.31 41.22 -22.99
CA LYS A 579 4.57 42.49 -22.93
C LYS A 579 3.19 42.34 -23.57
N ARG A 580 2.34 43.36 -23.47
CA ARG A 580 1.02 43.34 -24.13
C ARG A 580 1.20 43.16 -25.64
N GLY A 581 0.76 42.01 -26.14
CA GLY A 581 0.81 41.67 -27.56
C GLY A 581 2.16 41.13 -28.06
N ILE A 582 3.12 40.84 -27.17
CA ILE A 582 4.45 40.30 -27.53
C ILE A 582 4.70 39.00 -26.77
N TYR A 583 5.18 37.97 -27.48
CA TYR A 583 5.47 36.65 -26.93
C TYR A 583 6.93 36.26 -27.20
N LYS A 584 7.55 35.64 -26.20
CA LYS A 584 8.86 34.97 -26.32
C LYS A 584 8.68 33.60 -26.94
N VAL A 585 9.42 33.33 -28.01
CA VAL A 585 9.30 32.11 -28.81
C VAL A 585 10.23 31.03 -28.31
#